data_AF-A0A7M4D9Q9-F1
#
_entry.id   AF-A0A7M4D9Q9-F1
#
_cell.length_a   1.000
_cell.length_b   1.000
_cell.length_c   1.000
_cell.angle_alpha   90.00
_cell.angle_beta   90.00
_cell.angle_gamma   90.00
#
_symmetry.space_group_name_H-M   'P 1'
#
loop_
_entity.id
_entity.type
_entity.pdbx_description
1 polymer ?
#
loop_
_entity_poly.entity_id
_entity_poly.type
_entity_poly.pdbx_seq_one_letter_code
_entity_poly.pdbx_strand_id
1 'polypeptide(L)'
;MTKKKTSRISVKTGMAPGTLVHIGTRELEHASVQVRQYNSEEIKLSEYTTDLNQITYDFKEDDLVSWIHFSGIDIPAYENLGRQLDIHNLTLEDVLNSHLRPKFEDLDHYNFLSLKLMIPKVGEYKFQSVPVHLILGENYVISFMDSNYAVLDSLFTRLGNSTRRIRSKGVDYLFFAVADTIVDSYFHIIENWNDQLTELEDCIGKEDSDFVPRKIQDFKKQIMKARGSILPLKESYDLLIQSESVLFADENVKFFRDTQDHILFIIDQLDYLRDYLSNIRDTYESEQNTQLNNTMKFLTLIATVFIPLTFLAGIYGMNFKNMPELEWKYGYFGILIIMILVAAGMIWYFRKKKWL
;
A
#
# COMPACT_ATOMS: atom_id res chain seq x y z
N MET A 1 -8.32 23.94 -16.26
CA MET A 1 -9.63 23.27 -16.40
C MET A 1 -9.47 21.79 -16.05
N THR A 2 -9.81 21.44 -14.81
CA THR A 2 -9.80 20.07 -14.30
C THR A 2 -10.93 19.28 -14.98
N LYS A 3 -10.58 18.42 -15.95
CA LYS A 3 -11.51 17.41 -16.47
C LYS A 3 -12.02 16.60 -15.28
N LYS A 4 -13.29 16.76 -14.91
CA LYS A 4 -14.00 15.88 -13.98
C LYS A 4 -13.74 14.46 -14.44
N LYS A 5 -13.00 13.67 -13.65
CA LYS A 5 -12.99 12.21 -13.76
C LYS A 5 -14.39 11.74 -13.42
N THR A 6 -15.30 11.73 -14.40
CA THR A 6 -16.52 10.94 -14.30
C THR A 6 -16.06 9.51 -14.11
N SER A 7 -16.22 9.00 -12.89
CA SER A 7 -15.87 7.63 -12.56
C SER A 7 -16.56 6.70 -13.54
N ARG A 8 -15.79 5.84 -14.26
CA ARG A 8 -16.33 4.82 -15.18
C ARG A 8 -17.34 3.88 -14.51
N ILE A 9 -17.42 3.87 -13.17
CA ILE A 9 -18.48 3.20 -12.38
C ILE A 9 -19.88 3.71 -12.77
N SER A 10 -20.03 5.00 -13.10
CA SER A 10 -21.30 5.57 -13.56
C SER A 10 -21.80 5.00 -14.89
N VAL A 11 -20.90 4.43 -15.71
CA VAL A 11 -21.24 3.84 -17.02
C VAL A 11 -21.95 2.49 -16.88
N LYS A 12 -21.66 1.74 -15.80
CA LYS A 12 -22.33 0.44 -15.52
C LYS A 12 -23.73 0.61 -14.94
N THR A 13 -24.05 1.80 -14.41
CA THR A 13 -25.30 2.02 -13.69
C THR A 13 -26.49 1.94 -14.66
N GLY A 14 -27.30 0.88 -14.56
CA GLY A 14 -28.47 0.65 -15.42
C GLY A 14 -28.30 -0.42 -16.50
N MET A 15 -27.12 -1.07 -16.60
CA MET A 15 -26.92 -2.22 -17.48
C MET A 15 -27.49 -3.51 -16.86
N ALA A 16 -27.86 -4.48 -17.70
CA ALA A 16 -28.31 -5.78 -17.24
C ALA A 16 -27.14 -6.56 -16.58
N PRO A 17 -27.39 -7.38 -15.55
CA PRO A 17 -26.38 -8.28 -15.01
C PRO A 17 -25.80 -9.19 -16.12
N GLY A 18 -24.49 -9.40 -16.10
CA GLY A 18 -23.74 -10.15 -17.11
C GLY A 18 -23.28 -9.33 -18.31
N THR A 19 -23.51 -8.00 -18.33
CA THR A 19 -23.04 -7.15 -19.44
C THR A 19 -21.53 -6.94 -19.33
N LEU A 20 -20.79 -7.37 -20.35
CA LEU A 20 -19.34 -7.30 -20.39
C LEU A 20 -18.87 -5.90 -20.80
N VAL A 21 -18.48 -5.12 -19.79
CA VAL A 21 -17.88 -3.80 -19.97
C VAL A 21 -16.70 -3.68 -19.03
N HIS A 22 -15.55 -3.25 -19.56
CA HIS A 22 -14.39 -2.99 -18.74
C HIS A 22 -14.59 -1.78 -17.83
N ILE A 23 -14.45 -1.97 -16.52
CA ILE A 23 -14.55 -0.93 -15.50
C ILE A 23 -13.20 -0.80 -14.82
N GLY A 24 -12.35 0.04 -15.40
CA GLY A 24 -11.02 0.36 -14.87
C GLY A 24 -10.53 1.70 -15.39
N THR A 25 -9.49 2.27 -14.79
CA THR A 25 -8.97 3.60 -15.16
C THR A 25 -7.81 3.57 -16.16
N ARG A 26 -7.38 2.38 -16.60
CA ARG A 26 -6.19 2.20 -17.43
C ARG A 26 -6.53 2.25 -18.92
N GLU A 27 -5.54 2.66 -19.72
CA GLU A 27 -5.57 2.48 -21.17
C GLU A 27 -5.29 0.99 -21.47
N LEU A 28 -6.05 0.45 -22.42
CA LEU A 28 -5.94 -0.96 -22.80
C LEU A 28 -4.66 -1.14 -23.60
N GLU A 29 -3.72 -1.92 -23.09
CA GLU A 29 -2.57 -2.40 -23.86
C GLU A 29 -3.03 -3.48 -24.85
N HIS A 30 -2.17 -3.81 -25.83
CA HIS A 30 -2.43 -4.93 -26.74
C HIS A 30 -2.60 -6.22 -25.93
N ALA A 31 -3.78 -6.83 -26.06
CA ALA A 31 -4.06 -8.09 -25.39
C ALA A 31 -3.25 -9.23 -26.02
N SER A 32 -2.84 -10.18 -25.20
CA SER A 32 -2.21 -11.43 -25.62
C SER A 32 -2.69 -12.59 -24.76
N VAL A 33 -2.63 -13.79 -25.33
CA VAL A 33 -2.99 -15.04 -24.65
C VAL A 33 -1.83 -16.01 -24.78
N GLN A 34 -1.35 -16.50 -23.65
CA GLN A 34 -0.33 -17.54 -23.59
C GLN A 34 -0.95 -18.81 -23.03
N VAL A 35 -0.83 -19.92 -23.76
CA VAL A 35 -1.33 -21.23 -23.37
C VAL A 35 -0.14 -22.16 -23.11
N ARG A 36 -0.12 -22.81 -21.95
CA ARG A 36 0.91 -23.79 -21.58
C ARG A 36 0.21 -25.08 -21.18
N GLN A 37 0.37 -26.13 -21.97
CA GLN A 37 -0.18 -27.44 -21.66
C GLN A 37 0.97 -28.36 -21.26
N TYR A 38 0.87 -29.04 -20.13
CA TYR A 38 1.99 -29.81 -19.62
C TYR A 38 1.54 -31.01 -18.77
N ASN A 39 2.42 -32.01 -18.71
CA ASN A 39 2.41 -33.06 -17.69
C ASN A 39 3.85 -33.25 -17.18
N SER A 40 4.16 -34.40 -16.57
CA SER A 40 5.52 -34.69 -16.08
C SER A 40 6.56 -34.85 -17.20
N GLU A 41 6.14 -35.15 -18.43
CA GLU A 41 7.03 -35.53 -19.53
C GLU A 41 7.16 -34.43 -20.58
N GLU A 42 6.04 -33.90 -21.08
CA GLU A 42 6.01 -32.88 -22.12
C GLU A 42 5.41 -31.53 -21.68
N ILE A 43 5.76 -30.49 -22.44
CA ILE A 43 5.18 -29.14 -22.34
C ILE A 43 5.01 -28.57 -23.75
N LYS A 44 3.80 -28.09 -24.03
CA LYS A 44 3.41 -27.40 -25.26
C LYS A 44 3.14 -25.93 -24.91
N LEU A 45 3.76 -25.02 -25.67
CA LEU A 45 3.64 -23.58 -25.47
C LEU A 45 3.03 -22.95 -26.72
N SER A 46 2.03 -22.10 -26.55
CA SER A 46 1.40 -21.34 -27.62
C SER A 46 1.16 -19.91 -27.17
N GLU A 47 1.42 -18.94 -28.05
CA GLU A 47 1.22 -17.52 -27.78
C GLU A 47 0.45 -16.89 -28.93
N TYR A 48 -0.60 -16.14 -28.58
CA TYR A 48 -1.50 -15.47 -29.51
C TYR A 48 -1.51 -13.97 -29.20
N THR A 49 -1.28 -13.16 -30.22
CA THR A 49 -1.31 -11.68 -30.15
C THR A 49 -2.32 -11.05 -31.10
N THR A 50 -2.91 -11.86 -31.99
CA THR A 50 -3.98 -11.48 -32.93
C THR A 50 -5.07 -12.55 -32.90
N ASP A 51 -6.26 -12.19 -33.41
CA ASP A 51 -7.40 -13.11 -33.57
C ASP A 51 -7.77 -13.87 -32.29
N LEU A 52 -7.67 -13.19 -31.14
CA LEU A 52 -7.86 -13.80 -29.81
C LEU A 52 -9.27 -14.39 -29.62
N ASN A 53 -10.24 -13.86 -30.34
CA ASN A 53 -11.62 -14.35 -30.38
C ASN A 53 -11.82 -15.65 -31.18
N GLN A 54 -10.79 -16.13 -31.89
CA GLN A 54 -10.81 -17.37 -32.67
C GLN A 54 -10.01 -18.50 -32.03
N ILE A 55 -9.41 -18.25 -30.86
CA ILE A 55 -8.67 -19.29 -30.12
C ILE A 55 -9.62 -20.42 -29.77
N THR A 56 -9.19 -21.66 -30.02
CA THR A 56 -9.91 -22.87 -29.62
C THR A 56 -9.23 -23.46 -28.40
N TYR A 57 -10.00 -23.67 -27.34
CA TYR A 57 -9.55 -24.24 -26.08
C TYR A 57 -9.92 -25.72 -26.05
N ASP A 58 -9.05 -26.56 -26.62
CA ASP A 58 -9.25 -28.01 -26.62
C ASP A 58 -8.46 -28.66 -25.47
N PHE A 59 -9.20 -29.21 -24.49
CA PHE A 59 -8.65 -29.87 -23.30
C PHE A 59 -8.89 -31.38 -23.31
N LYS A 60 -9.19 -31.97 -24.47
CA LYS A 60 -9.51 -33.40 -24.62
C LYS A 60 -8.30 -34.35 -24.55
N GLU A 61 -7.07 -33.84 -24.38
CA GLU A 61 -5.94 -34.70 -24.07
C GLU A 61 -5.97 -35.03 -22.57
N ASP A 62 -6.42 -36.24 -22.23
CA ASP A 62 -6.76 -36.74 -20.87
C ASP A 62 -5.62 -36.73 -19.82
N ASP A 63 -4.48 -36.08 -20.07
CA ASP A 63 -3.33 -36.07 -19.15
C ASP A 63 -2.59 -34.72 -19.06
N LEU A 64 -3.04 -33.67 -19.76
CA LEU A 64 -2.37 -32.36 -19.74
C LEU A 64 -3.08 -31.34 -18.85
N VAL A 65 -2.33 -30.74 -17.93
CA VAL A 65 -2.74 -29.52 -17.23
C VAL A 65 -2.54 -28.32 -18.14
N SER A 66 -3.58 -27.50 -18.31
CA SER A 66 -3.58 -26.33 -19.19
C SER A 66 -3.58 -25.02 -18.40
N TRP A 67 -2.52 -24.22 -18.53
CA TRP A 67 -2.49 -22.85 -18.03
C TRP A 67 -2.74 -21.85 -19.16
N ILE A 68 -3.86 -21.14 -19.10
CA ILE A 68 -4.20 -20.05 -20.03
C ILE A 68 -3.97 -18.72 -19.31
N HIS A 69 -3.05 -17.92 -19.81
CA HIS A 69 -2.74 -16.62 -19.25
C HIS A 69 -3.14 -15.49 -20.21
N PHE A 70 -4.13 -14.71 -19.82
CA PHE A 70 -4.54 -13.48 -20.51
C PHE A 70 -3.78 -12.29 -19.92
N SER A 71 -3.05 -11.59 -20.80
CA SER A 71 -2.46 -10.29 -20.52
C SER A 71 -3.19 -9.23 -21.32
N GLY A 72 -3.78 -8.24 -20.66
CA GLY A 72 -4.64 -7.24 -21.30
C GLY A 72 -6.09 -7.70 -21.44
N ILE A 73 -6.95 -6.78 -21.90
CA ILE A 73 -8.40 -6.98 -21.94
C ILE A 73 -8.88 -7.00 -23.38
N ASP A 74 -9.50 -8.11 -23.77
CA ASP A 74 -10.16 -8.29 -25.06
C ASP A 74 -11.53 -8.95 -24.80
N ILE A 75 -12.59 -8.14 -24.88
CA ILE A 75 -13.96 -8.59 -24.55
C ILE A 75 -14.41 -9.73 -25.50
N PRO A 76 -14.23 -9.63 -26.83
CA PRO A 76 -14.54 -10.74 -27.74
C PRO A 76 -13.80 -12.05 -27.41
N ALA A 77 -12.53 -11.98 -26.99
CA ALA A 77 -11.78 -13.16 -26.55
C ALA A 77 -12.36 -13.77 -25.28
N TYR A 78 -12.76 -12.94 -24.30
CA TYR A 78 -13.36 -13.41 -23.04
C TYR A 78 -14.75 -14.03 -23.29
N GLU A 79 -15.55 -13.46 -24.20
CA GLU A 79 -16.83 -14.05 -24.63
C GLU A 79 -16.64 -15.41 -25.32
N ASN A 80 -15.65 -15.51 -26.20
CA ASN A 80 -15.33 -16.77 -26.88
C ASN A 80 -14.89 -17.85 -25.87
N LEU A 81 -14.01 -17.49 -24.94
CA LEU A 81 -13.57 -18.36 -23.85
C LEU A 81 -14.75 -18.83 -23.00
N GLY A 82 -15.61 -17.90 -22.56
CA GLY A 82 -16.74 -18.26 -21.72
C GLY A 82 -17.74 -19.17 -22.39
N ARG A 83 -17.97 -18.99 -23.70
CA ARG A 83 -18.82 -19.90 -24.48
C ARG A 83 -18.23 -21.31 -24.61
N GLN A 84 -16.91 -21.43 -24.79
CA GLN A 84 -16.26 -22.73 -24.97
C GLN A 84 -16.16 -23.52 -23.67
N LEU A 85 -15.99 -22.84 -22.53
CA LEU A 85 -15.75 -23.45 -21.22
C LEU A 85 -16.92 -23.33 -20.25
N ASP A 86 -18.07 -22.87 -20.74
CA ASP A 86 -19.30 -22.64 -19.97
C ASP A 86 -19.10 -21.74 -18.73
N ILE A 87 -18.26 -20.71 -18.87
CA ILE A 87 -18.03 -19.72 -17.82
C ILE A 87 -19.17 -18.71 -17.85
N HIS A 88 -19.85 -18.57 -16.71
CA HIS A 88 -21.00 -17.68 -16.60
C HIS A 88 -20.61 -16.22 -16.83
N ASN A 89 -21.46 -15.47 -17.55
CA ASN A 89 -21.19 -14.06 -17.87
C ASN A 89 -20.98 -13.17 -16.63
N LEU A 90 -21.57 -13.53 -15.48
CA LEU A 90 -21.33 -12.82 -14.21
C LEU A 90 -19.87 -12.94 -13.75
N THR A 91 -19.23 -14.10 -13.93
CA THR A 91 -17.81 -14.28 -13.61
C THR A 91 -16.94 -13.45 -14.56
N LEU A 92 -17.25 -13.46 -15.87
CA LEU A 92 -16.53 -12.65 -16.85
C LEU A 92 -16.71 -11.14 -16.61
N GLU A 93 -17.90 -10.71 -16.20
CA GLU A 93 -18.18 -9.34 -15.76
C GLU A 93 -17.30 -8.94 -14.56
N ASP A 94 -17.12 -9.86 -13.62
CA ASP A 94 -16.24 -9.67 -12.47
C ASP A 94 -14.76 -9.59 -12.85
N VAL A 95 -14.30 -10.41 -13.81
CA VAL A 95 -12.95 -10.31 -14.39
C VAL A 95 -12.72 -8.94 -15.03
N LEU A 96 -13.73 -8.35 -15.65
CA LEU A 96 -13.64 -7.03 -16.28
C LEU A 96 -13.71 -5.85 -15.29
N ASN A 97 -14.02 -6.12 -14.02
CA ASN A 97 -14.13 -5.12 -12.97
C ASN A 97 -12.81 -4.97 -12.18
N SER A 98 -12.02 -3.96 -12.53
CA SER A 98 -10.73 -3.72 -11.85
C SER A 98 -10.85 -3.36 -10.37
N HIS A 99 -12.03 -2.93 -9.93
CA HIS A 99 -12.31 -2.56 -8.54
C HIS A 99 -12.91 -3.70 -7.73
N LEU A 100 -13.08 -4.89 -8.31
CA LEU A 100 -13.59 -6.06 -7.59
C LEU A 100 -12.73 -6.31 -6.35
N ARG A 101 -13.41 -6.46 -5.21
CA ARG A 101 -12.77 -6.85 -3.96
C ARG A 101 -12.37 -8.32 -4.06
N PRO A 102 -11.19 -8.72 -3.56
CA PRO A 102 -10.80 -10.12 -3.52
C PRO A 102 -11.88 -10.98 -2.87
N LYS A 103 -12.17 -12.11 -3.53
CA LYS A 103 -13.21 -13.06 -3.14
C LYS A 103 -12.89 -14.44 -3.73
N PHE A 104 -13.41 -15.47 -3.10
CA PHE A 104 -13.46 -16.83 -3.63
C PHE A 104 -14.92 -17.22 -3.83
N GLU A 105 -15.23 -17.88 -4.95
CA GLU A 105 -16.54 -18.44 -5.25
C GLU A 105 -16.39 -19.88 -5.73
N ASP A 106 -17.19 -20.76 -5.13
CA ASP A 106 -17.35 -22.14 -5.53
C ASP A 106 -18.60 -22.24 -6.41
N LEU A 107 -18.40 -22.55 -7.69
CA LEU A 107 -19.44 -22.62 -8.70
C LEU A 107 -19.47 -24.03 -9.29
N ASP A 108 -20.61 -24.42 -9.87
CA ASP A 108 -20.92 -25.83 -10.20
C ASP A 108 -19.86 -26.55 -11.08
N HIS A 109 -19.14 -25.82 -11.94
CA HIS A 109 -18.17 -26.39 -12.89
C HIS A 109 -16.75 -25.82 -12.79
N TYR A 110 -16.55 -24.78 -11.98
CA TYR A 110 -15.26 -24.13 -11.82
C TYR A 110 -15.21 -23.33 -10.52
N ASN A 111 -14.00 -23.11 -10.00
CA ASN A 111 -13.78 -22.19 -8.88
C ASN A 111 -13.24 -20.85 -9.39
N PHE A 112 -13.69 -19.75 -8.79
CA PHE A 112 -13.23 -18.41 -9.10
C PHE A 112 -12.52 -17.78 -7.91
N LEU A 113 -11.34 -17.19 -8.14
CA LEU A 113 -10.60 -16.46 -7.13
C LEU A 113 -10.13 -15.11 -7.68
N SER A 114 -10.52 -14.03 -7.00
CA SER A 114 -10.03 -12.69 -7.27
C SER A 114 -8.98 -12.28 -6.24
N LEU A 115 -7.85 -11.78 -6.71
CA LEU A 115 -6.69 -11.36 -5.93
C LEU A 115 -6.26 -9.94 -6.33
N LYS A 116 -5.37 -9.35 -5.55
CA LYS A 116 -4.67 -8.11 -5.92
C LYS A 116 -3.17 -8.34 -5.86
N LEU A 117 -2.52 -8.30 -7.01
CA LEU A 117 -1.07 -8.25 -7.12
C LEU A 117 -0.57 -6.87 -6.73
N MET A 118 0.52 -6.83 -5.97
CA MET A 118 1.14 -5.58 -5.56
C MET A 118 2.48 -5.39 -6.27
N ILE A 119 2.63 -4.26 -6.95
CA ILE A 119 3.80 -3.96 -7.78
C ILE A 119 4.44 -2.67 -7.27
N PRO A 120 5.70 -2.70 -6.82
CA PRO A 120 6.44 -1.50 -6.47
C PRO A 120 6.45 -0.49 -7.63
N LYS A 121 6.25 0.79 -7.32
CA LYS A 121 6.38 1.88 -8.29
C LYS A 121 7.56 2.77 -7.96
N VAL A 122 8.06 3.44 -8.99
CA VAL A 122 9.08 4.49 -8.81
C VAL A 122 8.52 5.58 -7.91
N GLY A 123 9.29 5.92 -6.88
CA GLY A 123 8.94 6.88 -5.83
C GLY A 123 8.77 6.22 -4.47
N GLU A 124 9.03 6.98 -3.41
CA GLU A 124 8.95 6.51 -2.02
C GLU A 124 7.57 5.87 -1.74
N TYR A 125 7.55 4.72 -1.05
CA TYR A 125 6.39 3.96 -0.54
C TYR A 125 5.25 3.62 -1.53
N LYS A 126 5.39 3.94 -2.82
CA LYS A 126 4.31 3.77 -3.79
C LYS A 126 4.25 2.35 -4.34
N PHE A 127 3.03 1.87 -4.48
CA PHE A 127 2.74 0.63 -5.19
C PHE A 127 1.53 0.78 -6.10
N GLN A 128 1.50 -0.05 -7.12
CA GLN A 128 0.32 -0.34 -7.90
C GLN A 128 -0.34 -1.60 -7.37
N SER A 129 -1.66 -1.54 -7.20
CA SER A 129 -2.48 -2.71 -6.92
C SER A 129 -3.17 -3.10 -8.22
N VAL A 130 -2.96 -4.32 -8.66
CA VAL A 130 -3.40 -4.86 -9.94
C VAL A 130 -4.40 -5.98 -9.67
N PRO A 131 -5.61 -5.94 -10.24
CA PRO A 131 -6.53 -7.08 -10.17
C PRO A 131 -5.93 -8.29 -10.88
N VAL A 132 -5.97 -9.44 -10.22
CA VAL A 132 -5.68 -10.73 -10.85
C VAL A 132 -6.86 -11.64 -10.57
N HIS A 133 -7.33 -12.32 -11.61
CA HIS A 133 -8.45 -13.25 -11.50
C HIS A 133 -8.01 -14.63 -11.97
N LEU A 134 -8.36 -15.64 -11.20
CA LEU A 134 -8.06 -17.03 -11.48
C LEU A 134 -9.37 -17.81 -11.61
N ILE A 135 -9.45 -18.66 -12.62
CA ILE A 135 -10.51 -19.67 -12.77
C ILE A 135 -9.84 -21.03 -12.77
N LEU A 136 -10.31 -21.93 -11.92
CA LEU A 136 -9.88 -23.33 -11.86
C LEU A 136 -11.02 -24.21 -12.39
N GLY A 137 -10.77 -24.96 -13.46
CA GLY A 137 -11.65 -26.04 -13.93
C GLY A 137 -10.96 -27.40 -13.80
N GLU A 138 -11.55 -28.43 -14.40
CA GLU A 138 -11.10 -29.83 -14.27
C GLU A 138 -9.63 -30.04 -14.64
N ASN A 139 -9.20 -29.53 -15.80
CA ASN A 139 -7.82 -29.70 -16.31
C ASN A 139 -7.15 -28.37 -16.66
N TYR A 140 -7.74 -27.24 -16.27
CA TYR A 140 -7.23 -25.91 -16.64
C TYR A 140 -7.22 -24.89 -15.50
N VAL A 141 -6.25 -23.99 -15.55
CA VAL A 141 -6.24 -22.72 -14.82
C VAL A 141 -6.22 -21.58 -15.82
N ILE A 142 -7.10 -20.60 -15.63
CA ILE A 142 -7.12 -19.36 -16.40
C ILE A 142 -6.70 -18.23 -15.49
N SER A 143 -5.69 -17.45 -15.88
CA SER A 143 -5.30 -16.24 -15.18
C SER A 143 -5.50 -15.00 -16.05
N PHE A 144 -6.18 -13.99 -15.50
CA PHE A 144 -6.43 -12.71 -16.17
C PHE A 144 -5.69 -11.59 -15.46
N MET A 145 -4.93 -10.82 -16.23
CA MET A 145 -4.24 -9.61 -15.79
C MET A 145 -4.47 -8.47 -16.79
N ASP A 146 -4.44 -7.22 -16.33
CA ASP A 146 -4.71 -6.06 -17.18
C ASP A 146 -3.54 -5.68 -18.12
N SER A 147 -2.38 -6.31 -17.95
CA SER A 147 -1.13 -6.03 -18.66
C SER A 147 -0.15 -7.20 -18.41
N ASN A 148 0.99 -7.20 -19.09
CA ASN A 148 2.04 -8.19 -18.90
C ASN A 148 2.92 -7.83 -17.69
N TYR A 149 3.06 -8.76 -16.75
CA TYR A 149 3.84 -8.57 -15.52
C TYR A 149 4.79 -9.73 -15.27
N ALA A 150 6.04 -9.40 -14.98
CA ALA A 150 7.11 -10.36 -14.75
C ALA A 150 6.93 -11.25 -13.49
N VAL A 151 5.91 -11.00 -12.66
CA VAL A 151 5.70 -11.76 -11.41
C VAL A 151 5.51 -13.25 -11.67
N LEU A 152 4.91 -13.62 -12.81
CA LEU A 152 4.65 -15.01 -13.18
C LEU A 152 5.81 -15.65 -13.96
N ASP A 153 6.83 -14.88 -14.36
CA ASP A 153 7.98 -15.39 -15.12
C ASP A 153 8.74 -16.48 -14.37
N SER A 154 8.80 -16.37 -13.05
CA SER A 154 9.40 -17.39 -12.18
C SER A 154 8.65 -18.72 -12.27
N LEU A 155 7.31 -18.69 -12.35
CA LEU A 155 6.47 -19.87 -12.53
C LEU A 155 6.59 -20.43 -13.96
N PHE A 156 6.62 -19.56 -14.97
CA PHE A 156 6.87 -19.97 -16.35
C PHE A 156 8.22 -20.70 -16.48
N THR A 157 9.26 -20.18 -15.82
CA THR A 157 10.60 -20.81 -15.80
C THR A 157 10.57 -22.15 -15.04
N ARG A 158 9.85 -22.23 -13.91
CA ARG A 158 9.69 -23.48 -13.14
C ARG A 158 8.97 -24.57 -13.94
N LEU A 159 7.98 -24.20 -14.75
CA LEU A 159 7.30 -25.12 -15.68
C LEU A 159 8.21 -25.59 -16.82
N GLY A 160 9.19 -24.79 -17.24
CA GLY A 160 10.20 -25.24 -18.21
C GLY A 160 11.10 -26.38 -17.69
N ASN A 161 11.13 -26.63 -16.39
CA ASN A 161 12.00 -27.64 -15.78
C ASN A 161 11.22 -28.89 -15.33
N SER A 162 11.44 -30.01 -16.02
CA SER A 162 10.79 -31.32 -15.79
C SER A 162 10.92 -31.87 -14.37
N THR A 163 11.96 -31.48 -13.63
CA THR A 163 12.25 -32.03 -12.28
C THR A 163 11.48 -31.35 -11.15
N ARG A 164 10.71 -30.30 -11.44
CA ARG A 164 10.01 -29.51 -10.42
C ARG A 164 8.64 -30.10 -10.11
N ARG A 165 8.26 -30.07 -8.82
CA ARG A 165 6.97 -30.55 -8.29
C ARG A 165 5.73 -30.02 -9.02
N ILE A 166 5.83 -28.83 -9.63
CA ILE A 166 4.73 -28.20 -10.37
C ILE A 166 4.28 -29.01 -11.60
N ARG A 167 5.19 -29.81 -12.20
CA ARG A 167 4.87 -30.66 -13.35
C ARG A 167 4.34 -32.04 -12.98
N SER A 168 4.51 -32.45 -11.73
CA SER A 168 4.08 -33.76 -11.22
C SER A 168 2.82 -33.68 -10.35
N LYS A 169 2.16 -32.52 -10.32
CA LYS A 169 0.99 -32.24 -9.48
C LYS A 169 -0.17 -31.78 -10.38
N GLY A 170 -1.39 -31.92 -9.85
CA GLY A 170 -2.62 -31.57 -10.56
C GLY A 170 -2.81 -30.08 -10.80
N VAL A 171 -3.91 -29.75 -11.46
CA VAL A 171 -4.31 -28.38 -11.83
C VAL A 171 -4.52 -27.48 -10.60
N ASP A 172 -4.98 -28.05 -9.49
CA ASP A 172 -5.18 -27.35 -8.21
C ASP A 172 -3.86 -26.83 -7.61
N TYR A 173 -2.78 -27.59 -7.77
CA TYR A 173 -1.45 -27.15 -7.35
C TYR A 173 -0.94 -25.99 -8.20
N LEU A 174 -1.25 -25.95 -9.50
CA LEU A 174 -0.95 -24.80 -10.36
C LEU A 174 -1.73 -23.57 -9.90
N PHE A 175 -3.03 -23.74 -9.61
CA PHE A 175 -3.88 -22.68 -9.08
C PHE A 175 -3.33 -22.11 -7.77
N PHE A 176 -2.94 -22.98 -6.82
CA PHE A 176 -2.20 -22.61 -5.62
C PHE A 176 -0.93 -21.82 -5.97
N ALA A 177 -0.06 -22.35 -6.82
CA ALA A 177 1.25 -21.75 -7.09
C ALA A 177 1.14 -20.34 -7.68
N VAL A 178 0.13 -20.10 -8.53
CA VAL A 178 -0.16 -18.76 -9.08
C VAL A 178 -0.70 -17.83 -7.98
N ALA A 179 -1.66 -18.29 -7.18
CA ALA A 179 -2.24 -17.50 -6.10
C ALA A 179 -1.20 -17.12 -5.04
N ASP A 180 -0.38 -18.07 -4.62
CA ASP A 180 0.72 -17.92 -3.66
C ASP A 180 1.75 -16.89 -4.15
N THR A 181 2.17 -16.99 -5.41
CA THR A 181 3.07 -15.99 -6.03
C THR A 181 2.49 -14.57 -6.01
N ILE A 182 1.17 -14.42 -6.12
CA ILE A 182 0.50 -13.12 -6.03
C ILE A 182 0.47 -12.62 -4.59
N VAL A 183 0.21 -13.50 -3.61
CA VAL A 183 0.22 -13.18 -2.17
C VAL A 183 1.64 -12.79 -1.72
N ASP A 184 2.66 -13.50 -2.20
CA ASP A 184 4.06 -13.25 -1.86
C ASP A 184 4.54 -11.85 -2.28
N SER A 185 3.92 -11.25 -3.30
CA SER A 185 4.24 -9.88 -3.73
C SER A 185 4.11 -8.82 -2.62
N TYR A 186 3.35 -9.11 -1.56
CA TYR A 186 3.18 -8.21 -0.42
C TYR A 186 4.42 -8.15 0.47
N PHE A 187 5.18 -9.24 0.60
CA PHE A 187 6.40 -9.27 1.43
C PHE A 187 7.41 -8.23 0.96
N HIS A 188 7.64 -8.15 -0.36
CA HIS A 188 8.55 -7.17 -0.95
C HIS A 188 8.18 -5.71 -0.62
N ILE A 189 6.88 -5.42 -0.49
CA ILE A 189 6.42 -4.07 -0.16
C ILE A 189 6.56 -3.80 1.34
N ILE A 190 6.23 -4.78 2.17
CA ILE A 190 6.37 -4.68 3.63
C ILE A 190 7.83 -4.47 4.02
N GLU A 191 8.76 -5.23 3.44
CA GLU A 191 10.21 -5.05 3.64
C GLU A 191 10.64 -3.63 3.30
N ASN A 192 10.31 -3.15 2.10
CA ASN A 192 10.65 -1.80 1.67
C ASN A 192 10.00 -0.70 2.56
N TRP A 193 8.80 -0.93 3.08
CA TRP A 193 8.16 0.00 4.00
C TRP A 193 8.79 0.03 5.38
N ASN A 194 9.29 -1.11 5.89
CA ASN A 194 10.03 -1.12 7.15
C ASN A 194 11.28 -0.22 7.06
N ASP A 195 12.05 -0.35 5.99
CA ASP A 195 13.25 0.46 5.76
C ASP A 195 12.89 1.94 5.66
N GLN A 196 11.89 2.29 4.84
CA GLN A 196 11.50 3.69 4.64
C GLN A 196 10.81 4.32 5.87
N LEU A 197 10.12 3.56 6.72
CA LEU A 197 9.61 4.07 7.99
C LEU A 197 10.75 4.38 8.97
N THR A 198 11.80 3.56 8.96
CA THR A 198 13.02 3.82 9.73
C THR A 198 13.71 5.10 9.25
N GLU A 199 13.84 5.28 7.93
CA GLU A 199 14.36 6.53 7.35
C GLU A 199 13.48 7.75 7.72
N LEU A 200 12.16 7.58 7.76
CA LEU A 200 11.22 8.64 8.14
C LEU A 200 11.38 9.03 9.62
N GLU A 201 11.57 8.06 10.50
CA GLU A 201 11.85 8.28 11.92
C GLU A 201 13.17 9.06 12.09
N ASP A 202 14.22 8.68 11.37
CA ASP A 202 15.52 9.35 11.40
C ASP A 202 15.47 10.81 10.93
N CYS A 203 14.45 11.23 10.18
CA CYS A 203 14.27 12.63 9.78
C CYS A 203 13.76 13.53 10.91
N ILE A 204 13.21 12.97 12.00
CA ILE A 204 12.65 13.76 13.10
C ILE A 204 13.77 14.53 13.80
N GLY A 205 13.57 15.83 14.01
CA GLY A 205 14.55 16.72 14.66
C GLY A 205 15.67 17.22 13.75
N LYS A 206 15.70 16.83 12.46
CA LYS A 206 16.61 17.37 11.45
C LYS A 206 15.98 18.55 10.70
N GLU A 207 16.79 19.29 9.92
CA GLU A 207 16.34 20.47 9.15
C GLU A 207 15.20 20.15 8.14
N ASP A 208 15.07 18.89 7.70
CA ASP A 208 14.07 18.43 6.72
C ASP A 208 12.68 18.06 7.33
N SER A 209 12.41 18.48 8.57
CA SER A 209 11.22 18.10 9.36
C SER A 209 9.87 18.56 8.74
N ASP A 210 9.87 19.56 7.86
CA ASP A 210 8.65 20.15 7.27
C ASP A 210 7.85 19.17 6.38
N PHE A 211 8.49 18.16 5.82
CA PHE A 211 7.84 17.18 4.94
C PHE A 211 7.27 15.96 5.68
N VAL A 212 7.66 15.77 6.95
CA VAL A 212 7.33 14.59 7.76
C VAL A 212 5.81 14.37 7.87
N PRO A 213 4.96 15.37 8.19
CA PRO A 213 3.52 15.16 8.31
C PRO A 213 2.86 14.65 7.02
N ARG A 214 3.35 15.13 5.87
CA ARG A 214 2.83 14.71 4.57
C ARG A 214 3.25 13.27 4.26
N LYS A 215 4.52 12.93 4.50
CA LYS A 215 5.03 11.55 4.34
C LYS A 215 4.24 10.58 5.23
N ILE A 216 3.99 10.92 6.49
CA ILE A 216 3.17 10.11 7.40
C ILE A 216 1.77 9.83 6.82
N GLN A 217 1.09 10.87 6.36
CA GLN A 217 -0.26 10.74 5.82
C GLN A 217 -0.28 9.91 4.53
N ASP A 218 0.73 10.04 3.67
CA ASP A 218 0.80 9.27 2.43
C ASP A 218 1.16 7.81 2.70
N PHE A 219 2.07 7.50 3.63
CA PHE A 219 2.32 6.14 4.14
C PHE A 219 1.05 5.48 4.67
N LYS A 220 0.31 6.17 5.55
CA LYS A 220 -0.93 5.66 6.13
C LYS A 220 -1.92 5.24 5.05
N LYS A 221 -2.09 6.06 4.00
CA LYS A 221 -2.97 5.71 2.86
C LYS A 221 -2.47 4.46 2.13
N GLN A 222 -1.16 4.31 1.93
CA GLN A 222 -0.59 3.15 1.26
C GLN A 222 -0.80 1.87 2.08
N ILE A 223 -0.51 1.88 3.39
CA ILE A 223 -0.74 0.75 4.31
C ILE A 223 -2.22 0.36 4.32
N MET A 224 -3.13 1.33 4.47
CA MET A 224 -4.57 1.06 4.47
C MET A 224 -5.05 0.47 3.14
N LYS A 225 -4.49 0.91 2.01
CA LYS A 225 -4.82 0.36 0.69
C LYS A 225 -4.35 -1.09 0.54
N ALA A 226 -3.13 -1.43 0.99
CA ALA A 226 -2.65 -2.81 0.97
C ALA A 226 -3.48 -3.69 1.90
N ARG A 227 -3.75 -3.22 3.12
CA ARG A 227 -4.58 -3.92 4.11
C ARG A 227 -5.99 -4.19 3.57
N GLY A 228 -6.61 -3.20 2.93
CA GLY A 228 -7.93 -3.35 2.31
C GLY A 228 -7.96 -4.37 1.17
N SER A 229 -6.83 -4.60 0.51
CA SER A 229 -6.69 -5.60 -0.55
C SER A 229 -6.44 -7.01 -0.02
N ILE A 230 -5.66 -7.19 1.05
CA ILE A 230 -5.32 -8.53 1.56
C ILE A 230 -6.34 -9.06 2.58
N LEU A 231 -6.91 -8.21 3.43
CA LEU A 231 -7.85 -8.63 4.48
C LEU A 231 -9.03 -9.51 3.99
N PRO A 232 -9.66 -9.24 2.83
CA PRO A 232 -10.76 -10.06 2.33
C PRO A 232 -10.33 -11.50 1.97
N LEU A 233 -9.03 -11.70 1.69
CA LEU A 233 -8.52 -13.02 1.37
C LEU A 233 -8.53 -13.96 2.56
N LYS A 234 -8.55 -13.45 3.79
CA LYS A 234 -8.73 -14.30 4.98
C LYS A 234 -10.00 -15.15 4.85
N GLU A 235 -11.15 -14.49 4.66
CA GLU A 235 -12.44 -15.14 4.48
C GLU A 235 -12.49 -15.94 3.18
N SER A 236 -11.86 -15.44 2.11
CA SER A 236 -11.81 -16.15 0.83
C SER A 236 -11.07 -17.49 0.94
N TYR A 237 -9.95 -17.52 1.67
CA TYR A 237 -9.20 -18.75 1.92
C TYR A 237 -9.88 -19.65 2.94
N ASP A 238 -10.59 -19.10 3.93
CA ASP A 238 -11.45 -19.89 4.82
C ASP A 238 -12.50 -20.67 4.01
N LEU A 239 -13.15 -20.02 3.05
CA LEU A 239 -14.12 -20.66 2.15
C LEU A 239 -13.45 -21.65 1.20
N LEU A 240 -12.30 -21.31 0.64
CA LEU A 240 -11.54 -22.20 -0.26
C LEU A 240 -11.14 -23.49 0.46
N ILE A 241 -10.60 -23.39 1.67
CA ILE A 241 -10.16 -24.56 2.46
C ILE A 241 -11.34 -25.43 2.91
N GLN A 242 -12.52 -24.84 3.08
CA GLN A 242 -13.76 -25.54 3.45
C GLN A 242 -14.58 -26.01 2.25
N SER A 243 -14.19 -25.64 1.02
CA SER A 243 -14.91 -26.01 -0.20
C SER A 243 -14.94 -27.53 -0.37
N GLU A 244 -16.11 -28.04 -0.76
CA GLU A 244 -16.32 -29.45 -1.10
C GLU A 244 -16.13 -29.70 -2.62
N SER A 245 -15.58 -28.72 -3.35
CA SER A 245 -15.29 -28.82 -4.77
C SER A 245 -14.36 -30.00 -5.05
N VAL A 246 -14.78 -30.85 -5.99
CA VAL A 246 -14.00 -32.00 -6.48
C VAL A 246 -12.71 -31.60 -7.20
N LEU A 247 -12.56 -30.31 -7.52
CA LEU A 247 -11.39 -29.77 -8.20
C LEU A 247 -10.17 -29.65 -7.27
N PHE A 248 -10.37 -29.65 -5.94
CA PHE A 248 -9.27 -29.61 -4.98
C PHE A 248 -8.93 -31.00 -4.46
N ALA A 249 -7.68 -31.44 -4.63
CA ALA A 249 -7.23 -32.68 -4.03
C ALA A 249 -6.93 -32.48 -2.53
N ASP A 250 -7.44 -33.37 -1.67
CA ASP A 250 -7.23 -33.34 -0.21
C ASP A 250 -5.75 -33.17 0.18
N GLU A 251 -4.85 -33.81 -0.57
CA GLU A 251 -3.40 -33.76 -0.31
C GLU A 251 -2.78 -32.38 -0.55
N ASN A 252 -3.42 -31.53 -1.35
CA ASN A 252 -2.94 -30.21 -1.73
C ASN A 252 -3.58 -29.10 -0.88
N VAL A 253 -4.65 -29.37 -0.13
CA VAL A 253 -5.29 -28.42 0.81
C VAL A 253 -4.28 -27.80 1.78
N LYS A 254 -3.26 -28.55 2.20
CA LYS A 254 -2.18 -28.04 3.07
C LYS A 254 -1.40 -26.86 2.48
N PHE A 255 -1.28 -26.77 1.16
CA PHE A 255 -0.59 -25.66 0.49
C PHE A 255 -1.43 -24.38 0.57
N PHE A 256 -2.74 -24.49 0.41
CA PHE A 256 -3.65 -23.35 0.62
C PHE A 256 -3.67 -22.88 2.08
N ARG A 257 -3.52 -23.80 3.05
CA ARG A 257 -3.34 -23.44 4.47
C ARG A 257 -2.05 -22.65 4.70
N ASP A 258 -0.95 -23.04 4.05
CA ASP A 258 0.31 -22.31 4.12
C ASP A 258 0.16 -20.86 3.58
N THR A 259 -0.49 -20.69 2.43
CA THR A 259 -0.80 -19.33 1.92
C THR A 259 -1.76 -18.57 2.84
N GLN A 260 -2.70 -19.25 3.49
CA GLN A 260 -3.56 -18.62 4.50
C GLN A 260 -2.73 -18.10 5.70
N ASP A 261 -1.76 -18.86 6.17
CA ASP A 261 -0.82 -18.41 7.21
C ASP A 261 0.00 -17.20 6.73
N HIS A 262 0.47 -17.20 5.48
CA HIS A 262 1.12 -16.03 4.87
C HIS A 262 0.19 -14.81 4.84
N ILE A 263 -1.08 -14.97 4.46
CA ILE A 263 -2.07 -13.88 4.46
C ILE A 263 -2.24 -13.28 5.85
N LEU A 264 -2.38 -14.14 6.89
CA LEU A 264 -2.51 -13.69 8.27
C LEU A 264 -1.27 -12.94 8.74
N PHE A 265 -0.08 -13.48 8.44
CA PHE A 265 1.18 -12.82 8.74
C PHE A 265 1.30 -11.45 8.06
N ILE A 266 0.94 -11.34 6.77
CA ILE A 266 0.93 -10.08 6.03
C ILE A 266 -0.01 -9.07 6.69
N ILE A 267 -1.21 -9.49 7.14
CA ILE A 267 -2.16 -8.61 7.84
C ILE A 267 -1.54 -8.09 9.14
N ASP A 268 -0.92 -8.96 9.94
CA ASP A 268 -0.28 -8.59 11.20
C ASP A 268 0.88 -7.62 10.98
N GLN A 269 1.70 -7.84 9.94
CA GLN A 269 2.78 -6.91 9.56
C GLN A 269 2.24 -5.54 9.14
N LEU A 270 1.14 -5.48 8.39
CA LEU A 270 0.52 -4.22 8.01
C LEU A 270 -0.05 -3.46 9.22
N ASP A 271 -0.60 -4.18 10.20
CA ASP A 271 -1.08 -3.58 11.45
C ASP A 271 0.11 -3.11 12.32
N TYR A 272 1.22 -3.85 12.36
CA TYR A 272 2.47 -3.39 12.97
C TYR A 272 3.00 -2.10 12.33
N LEU A 273 3.10 -2.04 11.00
CA LEU A 273 3.57 -0.84 10.28
C LEU A 273 2.68 0.39 10.56
N ARG A 274 1.36 0.18 10.67
CA ARG A 274 0.40 1.24 11.01
C ARG A 274 0.65 1.78 12.43
N ASP A 275 0.91 0.90 13.38
CA ASP A 275 1.15 1.27 14.77
C ASP A 275 2.53 1.92 14.93
N TYR A 276 3.56 1.41 14.24
CA TYR A 276 4.87 2.04 14.17
C TYR A 276 4.81 3.45 13.57
N LEU A 277 4.07 3.62 12.46
CA LEU A 277 3.83 4.94 11.87
C LEU A 277 3.11 5.90 12.84
N SER A 278 2.22 5.39 13.69
CA SER A 278 1.56 6.19 14.72
C SER A 278 2.55 6.62 15.81
N ASN A 279 3.47 5.74 16.22
CA ASN A 279 4.55 6.10 17.13
C ASN A 279 5.47 7.19 16.54
N ILE A 280 5.86 7.08 15.25
CA ILE A 280 6.66 8.10 14.56
C ILE A 280 5.94 9.46 14.58
N ARG A 281 4.64 9.49 14.33
CA ARG A 281 3.84 10.72 14.42
C ARG A 281 3.88 11.31 15.83
N ASP A 282 3.68 10.49 16.86
CA ASP A 282 3.64 10.96 18.24
C ASP A 282 5.03 11.47 18.69
N THR A 283 6.11 10.83 18.25
CA THR A 283 7.49 11.31 18.43
C THR A 283 7.72 12.66 17.75
N TYR A 284 7.26 12.82 16.51
CA TYR A 284 7.33 14.09 15.78
C TYR A 284 6.58 15.21 16.53
N GLU A 285 5.36 14.95 17.00
CA GLU A 285 4.57 15.91 17.76
C GLU A 285 5.27 16.29 19.08
N SER A 286 5.90 15.33 19.76
CA SER A 286 6.72 15.59 20.97
C SER A 286 7.91 16.50 20.68
N GLU A 287 8.61 16.30 19.56
CA GLU A 287 9.75 17.13 19.17
C GLU A 287 9.31 18.56 18.83
N GLN A 288 8.22 18.72 18.09
CA GLN A 288 7.62 20.03 17.80
C GLN A 288 7.23 20.77 19.08
N ASN A 289 6.61 20.07 20.03
CA ASN A 289 6.28 20.65 21.34
C ASN A 289 7.54 21.05 22.13
N THR A 290 8.62 20.27 22.04
CA THR A 290 9.91 20.60 22.66
C THR A 290 10.51 21.87 22.06
N GLN A 291 10.47 21.99 20.73
CA GLN A 291 10.95 23.17 20.02
C GLN A 291 10.11 24.42 20.38
N LEU A 292 8.78 24.31 20.39
CA LEU A 292 7.87 25.37 20.84
C LEU A 292 8.17 25.80 22.28
N ASN A 293 8.36 24.84 23.19
CA ASN A 293 8.72 25.12 24.58
C ASN A 293 10.07 25.85 24.69
N ASN A 294 11.05 25.49 23.87
CA ASN A 294 12.35 26.16 23.85
C ASN A 294 12.25 27.59 23.30
N THR A 295 11.48 27.82 22.23
CA THR A 295 11.20 29.16 21.71
C THR A 295 10.47 30.03 22.73
N MET A 296 9.46 29.49 23.42
CA MET A 296 8.73 30.19 24.47
C MET A 296 9.62 30.54 25.66
N LYS A 297 10.51 29.62 26.09
CA LYS A 297 11.52 29.91 27.13
C LYS A 297 12.43 31.05 26.72
N PHE A 298 12.93 31.04 25.48
CA PHE A 298 13.81 32.10 24.96
C PHE A 298 13.10 33.47 24.94
N LEU A 299 11.89 33.54 24.41
CA LEU A 299 11.11 34.78 24.39
C LEU A 299 10.81 35.28 25.82
N THR A 300 10.47 34.37 26.73
CA THR A 300 10.20 34.70 28.14
C THR A 300 11.45 35.24 28.84
N LEU A 301 12.62 34.64 28.59
CA LEU A 301 13.89 35.10 29.14
C LEU A 301 14.17 36.54 28.71
N ILE A 302 14.05 36.84 27.41
CA ILE A 302 14.21 38.20 26.88
C ILE A 302 13.22 39.15 27.55
N ALA A 303 11.92 38.82 27.54
CA ALA A 303 10.88 39.66 28.13
C ALA A 303 11.13 39.94 29.62
N THR A 304 11.49 38.91 30.40
CA THR A 304 11.69 39.06 31.85
C THR A 304 12.93 39.91 32.18
N VAL A 305 13.94 39.94 31.32
CA VAL A 305 15.09 40.85 31.46
C VAL A 305 14.70 42.27 31.07
N PHE A 306 14.00 42.47 29.95
CA PHE A 306 13.70 43.81 29.44
C PHE A 306 12.55 44.51 30.16
N ILE A 307 11.50 43.82 30.62
CA ILE A 307 10.32 44.46 31.24
C ILE A 307 10.71 45.34 32.45
N PRO A 308 11.51 44.87 33.44
CA PRO A 308 11.94 45.70 34.56
C PRO A 308 12.84 46.86 34.15
N LEU A 309 13.71 46.65 33.16
CA LEU A 309 14.62 47.69 32.64
C LEU A 309 13.85 48.80 31.93
N THR A 310 12.88 48.42 31.09
CA THR A 310 11.99 49.36 30.40
C THR A 310 11.11 50.11 31.39
N PHE A 311 10.66 49.46 32.47
CA PHE A 311 9.94 50.12 33.56
C PHE A 311 10.80 51.18 34.27
N LEU A 312 12.04 50.83 34.63
CA LEU A 312 12.99 51.77 35.22
C LEU A 312 13.27 52.95 34.29
N ALA A 313 13.58 52.69 33.02
CA ALA A 313 13.79 53.74 32.02
C ALA A 313 12.53 54.60 31.83
N GLY A 314 11.35 53.99 31.88
CA GLY A 314 10.06 54.66 31.81
C GLY A 314 9.84 55.65 32.94
N ILE A 315 10.09 55.25 34.20
CA ILE A 315 9.97 56.14 35.38
C ILE A 315 10.86 57.37 35.22
N TYR A 316 12.13 57.19 34.87
CA TYR A 316 13.09 58.28 34.73
C TYR A 316 12.95 59.04 33.40
N GLY A 317 12.10 58.58 32.48
CA GLY A 317 11.69 59.30 31.28
C GLY A 317 10.46 60.20 31.49
N MET A 318 9.87 60.22 32.70
CA MET A 318 8.70 61.04 33.00
C MET A 318 9.10 62.49 33.34
N ASN A 319 8.29 63.46 32.88
CA ASN A 319 8.52 64.89 33.10
C ASN A 319 8.01 65.36 34.48
N PHE A 320 8.56 64.84 35.58
CA PHE A 320 8.22 65.29 36.94
C PHE A 320 9.20 66.33 37.48
N LYS A 321 8.68 67.30 38.24
CA LYS A 321 9.47 68.39 38.83
C LYS A 321 10.12 68.04 40.17
N ASN A 322 9.61 67.03 40.89
CA ASN A 322 10.07 66.67 42.24
C ASN A 322 10.66 65.25 42.26
N MET A 323 11.79 65.07 41.57
CA MET A 323 12.60 63.84 41.57
C MET A 323 13.99 64.18 42.09
N PRO A 324 14.26 64.01 43.40
CA PRO A 324 15.53 64.42 44.01
C PRO A 324 16.77 63.74 43.39
N GLU A 325 16.59 62.60 42.72
CA GLU A 325 17.64 61.83 42.05
C GLU A 325 18.14 62.49 40.75
N LEU A 326 17.34 63.36 40.10
CA LEU A 326 17.72 64.03 38.84
C LEU A 326 18.72 65.17 39.05
N GLU A 327 18.66 65.85 40.20
CA GLU A 327 19.61 66.93 40.55
C GLU A 327 20.95 66.39 41.08
N TRP A 328 21.04 65.08 41.32
CA TRP A 328 22.26 64.44 41.79
C TRP A 328 23.26 64.22 40.66
N LYS A 329 24.47 64.76 40.80
CA LYS A 329 25.56 64.69 39.78
C LYS A 329 25.85 63.28 39.25
N TYR A 330 25.63 62.24 40.06
CA TYR A 330 25.87 60.84 39.68
C TYR A 330 24.59 60.01 39.47
N GLY A 331 23.40 60.63 39.51
CA GLY A 331 22.11 59.92 39.42
C GLY A 331 21.96 59.07 38.16
N TYR A 332 22.35 59.62 36.99
CA TYR A 332 22.34 58.88 35.72
C TYR A 332 23.19 57.60 35.75
N PHE A 333 24.43 57.70 36.23
CA PHE A 333 25.33 56.56 36.35
C PHE A 333 24.85 55.56 37.41
N GLY A 334 24.25 56.05 38.51
CA GLY A 334 23.66 55.21 39.54
C GLY A 334 22.52 54.34 39.01
N ILE A 335 21.60 54.92 38.23
CA ILE A 335 20.48 54.17 37.61
C ILE A 335 21.00 53.14 36.61
N LEU A 336 21.99 53.49 35.78
CA LEU A 336 22.61 52.53 34.85
C LEU A 336 23.23 51.33 35.59
N ILE A 337 23.92 51.56 36.72
CA ILE A 337 24.48 50.49 37.54
C ILE A 337 23.34 49.61 38.10
N ILE A 338 22.26 50.20 38.61
CA ILE A 338 21.10 49.45 39.10
C ILE A 338 20.48 48.61 37.98
N MET A 339 20.30 49.17 36.78
CA MET A 339 19.79 48.46 35.60
C MET A 339 20.69 47.26 35.24
N ILE A 340 22.01 47.45 35.21
CA ILE A 340 22.96 46.35 34.97
C ILE A 340 22.86 45.28 36.04
N LEU A 341 22.76 45.66 37.33
CA LEU A 341 22.62 44.72 38.44
C LEU A 341 21.31 43.92 38.37
N VAL A 342 20.19 44.57 38.00
CA VAL A 342 18.91 43.89 37.78
C VAL A 342 19.02 42.90 36.63
N ALA A 343 19.57 43.31 35.48
CA ALA A 343 19.77 42.43 34.34
C ALA A 343 20.66 41.21 34.69
N ALA A 344 21.81 41.46 35.33
CA ALA A 344 22.74 40.43 35.76
C ALA A 344 22.13 39.49 36.80
N GLY A 345 21.38 40.04 37.77
CA GLY A 345 20.68 39.27 38.80
C GLY A 345 19.62 38.34 38.20
N MET A 346 18.86 38.82 37.21
CA MET A 346 17.88 38.02 36.49
C MET A 346 18.54 36.90 35.66
N ILE A 347 19.59 37.21 34.91
CA ILE A 347 20.35 36.20 34.15
C ILE A 347 20.93 35.13 35.09
N TRP A 348 21.50 35.56 36.22
CA TRP A 348 22.03 34.64 37.23
C TRP A 348 20.94 33.73 37.82
N TYR A 349 19.76 34.28 38.13
CA TYR A 349 18.62 33.51 38.60
C TYR A 349 18.16 32.46 37.57
N PHE A 350 18.06 32.82 36.29
CA PHE A 350 17.67 31.88 35.23
C PHE A 350 18.72 30.78 35.01
N ARG A 351 20.01 31.09 35.08
CA ARG A 351 21.09 30.08 35.09
C ARG A 351 20.94 29.11 36.25
N LYS A 352 20.67 29.60 37.47
CA LYS A 352 20.49 28.75 38.65
C LYS A 352 19.29 27.81 38.51
N LYS A 353 18.24 28.24 37.82
CA LYS A 353 17.05 27.40 37.53
C LYS A 353 17.21 26.43 36.36
N LYS A 354 18.37 26.37 35.68
CA LYS A 354 18.60 25.57 34.47
C LYS A 354 17.64 25.91 33.33
N TRP A 355 17.21 27.17 33.25
CA TRP A 355 16.44 27.68 32.12
C TRP A 355 17.36 28.21 31.00
N LEU A 356 18.67 28.20 31.26
CA LEU A 356 19.76 28.77 30.48
C LEU A 356 20.91 27.77 30.45
#